data_AF-A0AAP3ZVL4-F1
#
_entry.id   AF-A0AAP3ZVL4-F1
#
_cell.length_a   1.000
_cell.length_b   1.000
_cell.length_c   1.000
_cell.angle_alpha   90.00
_cell.angle_beta   90.00
_cell.angle_gamma   90.00
#
_symmetry.space_group_name_H-M   'P 1'
#
loop_
_entity.id
_entity.type
_entity.pdbx_description
1 polymer ?
#
loop_
_entity_poly.entity_id
_entity_poly.type
_entity_poly.pdbx_seq_one_letter_code
_entity_poly.pdbx_strand_id
1 'polypeptide(L)'
;MGVPQKPLPTEEELQSMNEDKYQTFVFDYYRGAYKKAGLKPSFKQKMKYKYSTTMSWLFGILILAVVYLFLNGLLVGGQYLWHIGDRHRLSELEELMNSEQITISQYEDRLNNGGLSDKEYSDYKLLIYQYNIQADQYNVISEKIGEMWFLIPGFHSR
;
A
#
# COMPACT_ATOMS: atom_id res chain seq x y z
N MET A 1 9.87 40.67 -39.00
CA MET A 1 8.50 40.98 -38.56
C MET A 1 7.84 39.69 -38.12
N GLY A 2 7.18 39.65 -36.95
CA GLY A 2 6.54 38.42 -36.46
C GLY A 2 5.27 38.08 -37.26
N VAL A 3 5.01 36.80 -37.49
CA VAL A 3 3.76 36.33 -38.13
C VAL A 3 2.58 36.68 -37.20
N PRO A 4 1.51 37.34 -37.71
CA PRO A 4 0.34 37.66 -36.90
C PRO A 4 -0.30 36.39 -36.33
N GLN A 5 -0.57 36.38 -35.03
CA GLN A 5 -1.10 35.21 -34.34
C GLN A 5 -2.64 35.17 -34.38
N LYS A 6 -3.20 34.03 -34.76
CA LYS A 6 -4.63 33.74 -34.83
C LYS A 6 -5.02 32.68 -33.79
N PRO A 7 -6.29 32.67 -33.33
CA PRO A 7 -6.82 31.58 -32.52
C PRO A 7 -6.80 30.26 -33.30
N LEU A 8 -6.87 29.15 -32.58
CA LEU A 8 -6.97 27.83 -33.21
C LEU A 8 -8.31 27.69 -33.95
N PRO A 9 -8.33 26.98 -35.10
CA PRO A 9 -9.57 26.70 -35.81
C PRO A 9 -10.55 25.88 -34.95
N THR A 10 -11.84 26.11 -35.14
CA THR A 10 -12.91 25.31 -34.51
C THR A 10 -13.01 23.91 -35.13
N GLU A 11 -13.73 22.98 -34.50
CA GLU A 11 -13.94 21.63 -35.07
C GLU A 11 -14.68 21.69 -36.41
N GLU A 12 -15.64 22.61 -36.56
CA GLU A 12 -16.37 22.86 -37.80
C GLU A 12 -15.44 23.40 -38.89
N GLU A 13 -14.55 24.33 -38.54
CA GLU A 13 -13.55 24.86 -39.47
C GLU A 13 -12.57 23.78 -39.91
N LEU A 14 -12.12 22.90 -39.01
CA LEU A 14 -11.25 21.77 -39.34
C LEU A 14 -11.91 20.76 -40.28
N GLN A 15 -13.19 20.47 -40.09
CA GLN A 15 -13.95 19.58 -40.96
C GLN A 15 -14.20 20.18 -42.35
N SER A 16 -14.24 21.51 -42.44
CA SER A 16 -14.38 22.24 -43.71
C SER A 16 -13.05 22.48 -44.44
N MET A 17 -11.90 22.15 -43.84
CA MET A 17 -10.60 22.33 -44.48
C MET A 17 -10.37 21.29 -45.58
N ASN A 18 -9.72 21.75 -46.65
CA ASN A 18 -9.20 20.84 -47.65
C ASN A 18 -8.12 19.92 -47.04
N GLU A 19 -8.01 18.70 -47.54
CA GLU A 19 -7.22 17.62 -46.94
C GLU A 19 -5.74 18.01 -46.76
N ASP A 20 -5.13 18.69 -47.74
CA ASP A 20 -3.75 19.19 -47.66
C ASP A 20 -3.54 20.24 -46.56
N LYS A 21 -4.53 21.13 -46.37
CA LYS A 21 -4.50 22.15 -45.31
C LYS A 21 -4.67 21.52 -43.95
N TYR A 22 -5.54 20.52 -43.85
CA TYR A 22 -5.73 19.75 -42.63
C TYR A 22 -4.45 19.00 -42.24
N GLN A 23 -3.82 18.29 -43.18
CA GLN A 23 -2.57 17.57 -42.95
C GLN A 23 -1.43 18.50 -42.51
N THR A 24 -1.29 19.65 -43.17
CA THR A 24 -0.28 20.65 -42.82
C THR A 24 -0.54 21.23 -41.42
N PHE A 25 -1.79 21.56 -41.11
CA PHE A 25 -2.19 22.04 -39.78
C PHE A 25 -1.87 21.01 -38.70
N VAL A 26 -2.28 19.75 -38.90
CA VAL A 26 -2.00 18.64 -37.98
C VAL A 26 -0.49 18.49 -37.78
N PHE A 27 0.30 18.45 -38.86
CA PHE A 27 1.74 18.29 -38.79
C PHE A 27 2.45 19.39 -37.99
N ASP A 28 2.15 20.67 -38.29
CA ASP A 28 2.73 21.81 -37.60
C ASP A 28 2.25 21.92 -36.14
N TYR A 29 0.99 21.54 -35.90
CA TYR A 29 0.37 21.53 -34.59
C TYR A 29 1.02 20.48 -33.67
N TYR A 30 1.13 19.22 -34.12
CA TYR A 30 1.70 18.13 -33.33
C TYR A 30 3.21 18.27 -33.11
N ARG A 31 3.92 18.96 -34.02
CA ARG A 31 5.33 19.34 -33.83
C ARG A 31 5.54 20.51 -32.85
N GLY A 32 4.46 21.08 -32.32
CA GLY A 32 4.53 22.21 -31.38
C GLY A 32 4.99 23.52 -32.03
N ALA A 33 4.94 23.62 -33.37
CA ALA A 33 5.41 24.76 -34.14
C ALA A 33 4.37 25.91 -34.20
N TYR A 34 3.56 26.07 -33.14
CA TYR A 34 2.43 27.01 -33.08
C TYR A 34 2.82 28.45 -33.46
N LYS A 35 4.00 28.92 -33.01
CA LYS A 35 4.50 30.27 -33.37
C LYS A 35 4.83 30.42 -34.86
N LYS A 36 5.30 29.36 -35.53
CA LYS A 36 5.60 29.36 -36.97
C LYS A 36 4.32 29.30 -37.81
N ALA A 37 3.32 28.56 -37.34
CA ALA A 37 1.99 28.50 -37.94
C ALA A 37 1.11 29.73 -37.64
N GLY A 38 1.61 30.71 -36.87
CA GLY A 38 0.84 31.88 -36.47
C GLY A 38 -0.35 31.55 -35.57
N LEU A 39 -0.25 30.53 -34.72
CA LEU A 39 -1.32 30.06 -33.84
C LEU A 39 -1.02 30.39 -32.36
N LYS A 40 -2.05 30.76 -31.61
CA LYS A 40 -1.99 30.97 -30.15
C LYS A 40 -2.94 30.05 -29.38
N PRO A 41 -2.61 28.76 -29.22
CA PRO A 41 -3.42 27.83 -28.46
C PRO A 41 -3.53 28.22 -26.97
N SER A 42 -4.72 28.04 -26.39
CA SER A 42 -4.87 27.98 -24.94
C SER A 42 -4.23 26.71 -24.35
N PHE A 43 -3.90 26.70 -23.06
CA PHE A 43 -3.33 25.54 -22.38
C PHE A 43 -4.21 24.28 -22.55
N LYS A 44 -5.53 24.42 -22.36
CA LYS A 44 -6.50 23.34 -22.53
C LYS A 44 -6.47 22.75 -23.95
N GLN A 45 -6.34 23.59 -24.98
CA GLN A 45 -6.26 23.12 -26.38
C GLN A 45 -4.96 22.38 -26.66
N LYS A 46 -3.81 22.88 -26.16
CA LYS A 46 -2.52 22.17 -26.30
C LYS A 46 -2.60 20.76 -25.70
N MET A 47 -3.33 20.61 -24.60
CA MET A 47 -3.51 19.30 -23.96
C MET A 47 -4.50 18.41 -24.74
N LYS A 48 -5.65 18.95 -25.19
CA LYS A 48 -6.69 18.17 -25.91
C LYS A 48 -6.13 17.38 -27.10
N TYR A 49 -5.21 17.98 -27.86
CA TYR A 49 -4.67 17.38 -29.07
C TYR A 49 -3.35 16.65 -28.85
N LYS A 50 -2.57 16.98 -27.81
CA LYS A 50 -1.31 16.27 -27.51
C LYS A 50 -1.54 14.90 -26.87
N TYR A 51 -2.68 14.71 -26.22
CA TYR A 51 -3.09 13.44 -25.65
C TYR A 51 -3.99 12.72 -26.66
N SER A 52 -3.41 11.79 -27.43
CA SER A 52 -4.20 10.86 -28.25
C SER A 52 -5.16 10.06 -27.35
N THR A 53 -6.23 9.51 -27.93
CA THR A 53 -7.17 8.63 -27.21
C THR A 53 -6.42 7.54 -26.43
N THR A 54 -5.37 6.97 -27.02
CA THR A 54 -4.49 5.97 -26.39
C THR A 54 -3.75 6.50 -25.17
N MET A 55 -3.22 7.73 -25.22
CA MET A 55 -2.57 8.36 -24.06
C MET A 55 -3.58 8.65 -22.94
N SER A 56 -4.81 9.05 -23.28
CA SER A 56 -5.87 9.25 -22.29
C SER A 56 -6.22 7.94 -21.57
N TRP A 57 -6.28 6.82 -22.29
CA TRP A 57 -6.51 5.50 -21.71
C TRP A 57 -5.36 5.07 -20.78
N LEU A 58 -4.11 5.27 -21.19
CA LEU A 58 -2.94 4.96 -20.37
C LEU A 58 -2.92 5.78 -19.07
N PHE A 59 -3.24 7.07 -19.13
CA PHE A 59 -3.38 7.90 -17.94
C PHE A 59 -4.53 7.44 -17.04
N GLY A 60 -5.66 7.03 -17.61
CA GLY A 60 -6.78 6.47 -16.85
C GLY A 60 -6.40 5.20 -16.08
N ILE A 61 -5.69 4.27 -16.73
CA ILE A 61 -5.19 3.04 -16.09
C ILE A 61 -4.19 3.39 -14.99
N LEU A 62 -3.28 4.34 -15.24
CA LEU A 62 -2.29 4.78 -14.25
C LEU A 62 -2.98 5.37 -13.00
N ILE A 63 -3.99 6.22 -13.19
CA ILE A 63 -4.75 6.80 -12.07
C ILE A 63 -5.45 5.71 -11.27
N LEU A 64 -6.09 4.74 -11.94
CA LEU A 64 -6.71 3.60 -11.27
C LEU A 64 -5.69 2.79 -10.46
N ALA A 65 -4.50 2.55 -11.00
CA ALA A 65 -3.43 1.86 -10.28
C ALA A 65 -2.97 2.65 -9.04
N VAL A 66 -2.83 3.97 -9.14
CA VAL A 66 -2.46 4.83 -8.01
C VAL A 66 -3.54 4.83 -6.92
N VAL A 67 -4.81 4.96 -7.31
CA VAL A 67 -5.94 4.88 -6.37
C VAL A 67 -5.97 3.51 -5.68
N TYR A 68 -5.75 2.44 -6.43
CA TYR A 68 -5.70 1.08 -5.91
C TYR A 68 -4.58 0.89 -4.87
N LEU A 69 -3.37 1.39 -5.15
CA LEU A 69 -2.26 1.35 -4.20
C LEU A 69 -2.54 2.17 -2.94
N PHE A 70 -3.14 3.36 -3.10
CA PHE A 70 -3.50 4.22 -1.99
C PHE A 70 -4.55 3.56 -1.07
N LEU A 71 -5.60 2.96 -1.64
CA LEU A 71 -6.62 2.24 -0.88
C LEU A 71 -6.04 1.03 -0.13
N ASN A 72 -5.11 0.28 -0.75
CA ASN A 72 -4.40 -0.79 -0.06
C ASN A 72 -3.57 -0.26 1.11
N GLY A 73 -2.84 0.86 0.92
CA GLY A 73 -2.06 1.48 1.98
C GLY A 73 -2.93 1.91 3.16
N LEU A 74 -4.11 2.49 2.90
CA LEU A 74 -5.08 2.84 3.94
C LEU A 74 -5.63 1.61 4.66
N LEU A 75 -5.93 0.55 3.94
CA LEU A 75 -6.48 -0.69 4.50
C LEU A 75 -5.46 -1.36 5.43
N VAL A 76 -4.22 -1.55 4.95
CA VAL A 76 -3.13 -2.16 5.74
C VAL A 76 -2.74 -1.26 6.90
N GLY A 77 -2.61 0.04 6.67
CA GLY A 77 -2.31 1.00 7.73
C GLY A 77 -3.40 1.06 8.80
N GLY A 78 -4.67 0.97 8.39
CA GLY A 78 -5.83 0.92 9.29
C GLY A 78 -5.82 -0.34 10.15
N GLN A 79 -5.57 -1.51 9.57
CA GLN A 79 -5.43 -2.77 10.32
C GLN A 79 -4.25 -2.72 11.28
N TYR A 80 -3.12 -2.15 10.87
CA TYR A 80 -1.96 -1.98 11.73
C TYR A 80 -2.29 -1.14 12.97
N LEU A 81 -2.98 -0.01 12.79
CA LEU A 81 -3.44 0.85 13.89
C LEU A 81 -4.48 0.15 14.76
N TRP A 82 -5.38 -0.63 14.17
CA TRP A 82 -6.41 -1.38 14.89
C TRP A 82 -5.82 -2.41 15.85
N HIS A 83 -4.74 -3.09 15.44
CA HIS A 83 -4.08 -4.13 16.22
C HIS A 83 -2.91 -3.63 17.08
N ILE A 84 -2.65 -2.31 17.18
CA ILE A 84 -1.48 -1.81 17.91
C ILE A 84 -1.49 -2.21 19.39
N GLY A 85 -2.66 -2.16 20.04
CA GLY A 85 -2.82 -2.57 21.44
C GLY A 85 -2.64 -4.07 21.64
N ASP A 86 -3.17 -4.87 20.71
CA ASP A 86 -3.02 -6.33 20.74
C ASP A 86 -1.54 -6.74 20.49
N ARG A 87 -0.81 -6.02 19.62
CA ARG A 87 0.63 -6.22 19.40
C ARG A 87 1.47 -5.87 20.63
N HIS A 88 1.14 -4.78 21.32
CA HIS A 88 1.80 -4.44 22.59
C HIS A 88 1.58 -5.53 23.64
N ARG A 89 0.34 -6.04 23.77
CA ARG A 89 0.04 -7.15 24.67
C ARG A 89 0.77 -8.44 24.31
N LEU A 90 0.92 -8.76 23.03
CA LEU A 90 1.75 -9.90 22.61
C LEU A 90 3.20 -9.74 23.05
N SER A 91 3.77 -8.54 22.87
CA SER A 91 5.14 -8.27 23.29
C SER A 91 5.32 -8.40 24.80
N GLU A 92 4.35 -7.94 25.60
CA GLU A 92 4.37 -8.09 27.06
C GLU A 92 4.26 -9.57 27.48
N LEU A 93 3.36 -10.32 26.85
CA LEU A 93 3.22 -11.77 27.10
C LEU A 93 4.49 -12.53 26.71
N GLU A 94 5.11 -12.20 25.57
CA GLU A 94 6.35 -12.82 25.12
C GLU A 94 7.51 -12.55 26.10
N GLU A 95 7.64 -11.33 26.61
CA GLU A 95 8.65 -10.99 27.62
C GLU A 95 8.43 -11.74 28.94
N LEU A 96 7.18 -11.82 29.41
CA LEU A 96 6.81 -12.57 30.61
C LEU A 96 7.10 -14.07 30.44
N MET A 97 6.66 -14.67 29.34
CA MET A 97 6.89 -16.08 29.03
C MET A 97 8.39 -16.40 28.94
N ASN A 98 9.19 -15.53 28.31
CA ASN A 98 10.64 -15.71 28.24
C ASN A 98 11.28 -15.70 29.64
N SER A 99 10.83 -14.80 30.52
CA SER A 99 11.30 -14.74 31.91
C SER A 99 10.93 -16.01 32.70
N GLU A 100 9.68 -16.46 32.57
CA GLU A 100 9.19 -17.68 33.21
C GLU A 100 9.94 -18.91 32.69
N GLN A 101 10.20 -18.99 31.38
CA GLN A 101 10.93 -20.10 30.76
C GLN A 101 12.37 -20.24 31.30
N ILE A 102 13.05 -19.12 31.59
CA ILE A 102 14.36 -19.15 32.25
C ILE A 102 14.24 -19.79 33.64
N THR A 103 13.21 -19.44 34.39
CA THR A 103 12.99 -19.95 35.75
C THR A 103 12.57 -21.42 35.74
N ILE A 104 11.71 -21.82 34.80
CA ILE A 104 11.34 -23.21 34.53
C ILE A 104 12.61 -24.03 34.25
N SER A 105 13.49 -23.53 33.36
CA SER A 105 14.75 -24.19 33.01
C SER A 105 15.67 -24.38 34.23
N GLN A 106 15.75 -23.39 35.12
CA GLN A 106 16.50 -23.54 36.38
C GLN A 106 15.92 -24.62 37.30
N TYR A 107 14.59 -24.73 37.40
CA TYR A 107 13.95 -25.79 38.15
C TYR A 107 14.19 -27.17 37.53
N GLU A 108 14.16 -27.27 36.19
CA GLU A 108 14.43 -28.50 35.45
C GLU A 108 15.88 -28.97 35.63
N ASP A 109 16.84 -28.05 35.57
CA ASP A 109 18.25 -28.35 35.83
C ASP A 109 18.46 -28.87 37.25
N ARG A 110 17.78 -28.30 38.24
CA ARG A 110 17.86 -28.77 39.63
C ARG A 110 17.17 -30.11 39.82
N LEU A 111 16.03 -30.32 39.17
CA LEU A 111 15.33 -31.60 39.18
C LEU A 111 16.22 -32.71 38.61
N ASN A 112 16.98 -32.42 37.55
CA ASN A 112 17.93 -33.35 36.93
C ASN A 112 19.19 -33.62 37.79
N ASN A 113 19.61 -32.67 38.63
CA ASN A 113 20.89 -32.73 39.36
C ASN A 113 20.79 -33.05 40.86
N GLY A 114 19.59 -33.11 41.44
CA GLY A 114 19.46 -33.37 42.87
C GLY A 114 18.04 -33.39 43.42
N GLY A 115 17.03 -33.24 42.56
CA GLY A 115 15.63 -33.16 42.95
C GLY A 115 15.22 -31.78 43.50
N LEU A 116 13.92 -31.55 43.57
CA LEU A 116 13.32 -30.36 44.16
C LEU A 116 12.70 -30.72 45.51
N SER A 117 12.69 -29.78 46.46
CA SER A 117 11.85 -29.92 47.65
C SER A 117 10.36 -29.87 47.27
N ASP A 118 9.48 -30.38 48.13
CA ASP A 118 8.02 -30.39 47.87
C ASP A 118 7.46 -28.98 47.60
N LYS A 119 8.00 -27.97 48.30
CA LYS A 119 7.62 -26.56 48.09
C LYS A 119 8.07 -26.08 46.70
N GLU A 120 9.33 -26.30 46.35
CA GLU A 120 9.88 -25.91 45.05
C GLU A 120 9.18 -26.63 43.90
N TYR A 121 8.80 -27.89 44.09
CA TYR A 121 8.03 -28.65 43.11
C TYR A 121 6.60 -28.09 42.94
N SER A 122 5.98 -27.62 44.03
CA SER A 122 4.70 -26.91 43.97
C SER A 122 4.83 -25.56 43.24
N ASP A 123 5.88 -24.80 43.53
CA ASP A 123 6.15 -23.51 42.88
C ASP A 123 6.44 -23.71 41.37
N TYR A 124 7.22 -24.74 41.01
CA TYR A 124 7.47 -25.15 39.63
C TYR A 124 6.18 -25.51 38.88
N LYS A 125 5.29 -26.30 39.49
CA LYS A 125 3.99 -26.66 38.90
C LYS A 125 3.11 -25.42 38.66
N LEU A 126 3.07 -24.50 39.61
CA LEU A 126 2.33 -23.25 39.48
C LEU A 126 2.88 -22.40 38.33
N LEU A 127 4.21 -22.31 38.21
CA LEU A 127 4.89 -21.59 37.14
C LEU A 127 4.57 -22.17 35.77
N ILE A 128 4.61 -23.51 35.61
CA ILE A 128 4.20 -24.16 34.35
C ILE A 128 2.74 -23.89 34.02
N TYR A 129 1.86 -23.93 35.02
CA TYR A 129 0.44 -23.64 34.81
C TYR A 129 0.21 -22.20 34.32
N GLN A 130 0.91 -21.22 34.92
CA GLN A 130 0.87 -19.82 34.52
C GLN A 130 1.43 -19.62 33.10
N TYR A 131 2.57 -20.24 32.80
CA TYR A 131 3.18 -20.21 31.47
C TYR A 131 2.22 -20.73 30.40
N ASN A 132 1.55 -21.85 30.66
CA ASN A 132 0.58 -22.42 29.70
C ASN A 132 -0.63 -21.51 29.48
N ILE A 133 -1.14 -20.84 30.52
CA ILE A 133 -2.22 -19.85 30.37
C ILE A 133 -1.75 -18.68 29.50
N GLN A 134 -0.53 -18.19 29.74
CA GLN A 134 0.04 -17.08 28.96
C GLN A 134 0.27 -17.50 27.51
N ALA A 135 0.74 -18.72 27.26
CA ALA A 135 0.90 -19.28 25.93
C ALA A 135 -0.44 -19.38 25.17
N ASP A 136 -1.50 -19.83 25.83
CA ASP A 136 -2.84 -19.87 25.24
C ASP A 136 -3.35 -18.46 24.90
N GLN A 137 -3.16 -17.49 25.81
CA GLN A 137 -3.53 -16.09 25.53
C GLN A 137 -2.72 -15.50 24.37
N TYR A 138 -1.42 -15.78 24.33
CA TYR A 138 -0.54 -15.38 23.23
C TYR A 138 -1.05 -15.95 21.91
N ASN A 139 -1.38 -17.24 21.85
CA ASN A 139 -1.88 -17.89 20.64
C ASN A 139 -3.19 -17.26 20.15
N VAL A 140 -4.15 -17.02 21.04
CA VAL A 140 -5.43 -16.39 20.71
C VAL A 140 -5.25 -14.98 20.15
N ILE A 141 -4.37 -14.18 20.76
CA ILE A 141 -4.11 -12.81 20.29
C ILE A 141 -3.31 -12.84 18.97
N SER A 142 -2.36 -13.76 18.84
CA SER A 142 -1.54 -13.92 17.63
C SER A 142 -2.40 -14.30 16.43
N GLU A 143 -3.32 -15.27 16.58
CA GLU A 143 -4.27 -15.67 15.54
C GLU A 143 -5.14 -14.48 15.09
N LYS A 144 -5.62 -13.68 16.06
CA LYS A 144 -6.41 -12.47 15.78
C LYS A 144 -5.64 -11.40 15.00
N ILE A 145 -4.31 -11.32 15.15
CA ILE A 145 -3.45 -10.37 14.41
C ILE A 145 -3.00 -10.96 13.06
N GLY A 146 -2.88 -12.28 12.97
CA GLY A 146 -2.44 -13.01 11.77
C GLY A 146 -3.35 -12.78 10.57
N GLU A 147 -4.64 -12.51 10.78
CA GLU A 147 -5.61 -12.23 9.72
C GLU A 147 -5.49 -10.81 9.11
N MET A 148 -4.32 -10.44 8.57
CA MET A 148 -4.21 -9.23 7.76
C MET A 148 -4.88 -9.46 6.40
N TRP A 149 -5.84 -8.60 6.07
CA TRP A 149 -6.59 -8.63 4.82
C TRP A 149 -6.00 -7.63 3.84
N PHE A 150 -5.85 -8.05 2.59
CA PHE A 150 -5.44 -7.17 1.50
C PHE A 150 -6.57 -7.09 0.47
N LEU A 151 -6.69 -5.96 -0.24
CA LEU A 151 -7.59 -5.89 -1.40
C LEU A 151 -7.09 -6.78 -2.56
N ILE A 152 -5.82 -7.18 -2.53
CA ILE A 152 -5.23 -8.12 -3.49
C ILE A 152 -5.73 -9.54 -3.16
N PRO A 153 -6.50 -10.20 -4.02
CA PRO A 153 -6.86 -11.59 -3.81
C PRO A 153 -5.59 -12.47 -3.81
N GLY A 154 -5.38 -13.22 -2.73
CA GLY A 154 -4.29 -14.21 -2.62
C GLY A 154 -3.20 -13.91 -1.59
N PHE A 155 -3.15 -12.69 -1.04
CA PHE A 155 -2.29 -12.39 0.11
C PHE A 155 -3.16 -12.37 1.37
N HIS A 156 -3.16 -13.48 2.10
CA HIS A 156 -3.55 -13.50 3.51
C HIS A 156 -2.27 -13.90 4.24
N SER A 157 -1.84 -13.17 5.27
CA SER A 157 -0.87 -13.76 6.18
C SER A 157 -1.60 -14.88 6.93
N ARG A 158 -0.97 -16.05 6.99
CA ARG A 158 -1.33 -17.10 7.95
C ARG A 158 -0.69 -16.77 9.29
#